data_AF-A0AA39T368-F1
#
_entry.id   AF-A0AA39T368-F1
#
_cell.length_a   1.000
_cell.length_b   1.000
_cell.length_c   1.000
_cell.angle_alpha   90.00
_cell.angle_beta   90.00
_cell.angle_gamma   90.00
#
_symmetry.space_group_name_H-M   'P 1'
#
loop_
_entity.id
_entity.type
_entity.pdbx_description
1 polymer ?
#
loop_
_entity_poly.entity_id
_entity_poly.type
_entity_poly.pdbx_seq_one_letter_code
_entity_poly.pdbx_strand_id
1 'polypeptide(L)'
;MRGAKTPSSSDIIVQSAVSTTTDAGPLRRPFRLFTRIRCQRRQHPTFLRRHGPCLHHCRRLLREYVYVEDLVTQLEGLQTGPTEREKLEKESSVVEEDVNKFNAMIAGFDERICKMEELVEEKDKEMKEKLGEHKRICHENEELKKKVELQTFNAHDAERMKKEWKAVERDIEDAETARSAWEDKCWDLDATLTRKFKELEALSIKCNQAIRKLKLSNDIRYVLSAKGSTPAEVMGIDYKSTLKPTLESFADEVEAQLNLIRKEMQEHTYRCAAEVKKMMEDVQIEAHNLDMVEREAAEVLKVVKLKLQEAVRQSEEEIQIRACDLIALVDSVSKHKEYMESKISEMKSSLL
;
A
#
# COMPACT_ATOMS: atom_id res chain seq x y z
N MET A 1 -7.43 18.66 -22.24
CA MET A 1 -8.08 19.89 -21.71
C MET A 1 -7.46 20.24 -20.36
N ARG A 2 -7.30 21.53 -20.10
CA ARG A 2 -6.43 22.19 -19.08
C ARG A 2 -4.95 22.14 -19.48
N GLY A 3 -4.23 23.22 -19.71
CA GLY A 3 -4.49 24.64 -19.44
C GLY A 3 -3.16 25.26 -19.04
N ALA A 4 -2.58 26.05 -19.95
CA ALA A 4 -1.31 26.73 -19.79
C ALA A 4 -1.28 27.71 -18.59
N LYS A 5 -0.08 28.03 -18.10
CA LYS A 5 0.42 29.42 -17.99
C LYS A 5 1.85 29.46 -17.44
N THR A 6 2.70 30.15 -18.20
CA THR A 6 3.97 30.76 -17.79
C THR A 6 3.72 31.93 -16.84
N PRO A 7 4.75 32.39 -16.10
CA PRO A 7 4.81 33.77 -15.63
C PRO A 7 5.93 34.55 -16.32
N SER A 8 5.54 35.69 -16.90
CA SER A 8 6.42 36.83 -17.15
C SER A 8 6.62 37.60 -15.84
N SER A 9 7.85 38.03 -15.57
CA SER A 9 8.11 39.12 -14.62
C SER A 9 8.76 40.28 -15.37
N SER A 10 8.01 41.37 -15.45
CA SER A 10 8.50 42.74 -15.62
C SER A 10 8.22 43.51 -14.32
N ASP A 11 8.79 44.71 -14.24
CA ASP A 11 8.72 45.72 -13.17
C ASP A 11 9.94 45.62 -12.22
N ILE A 12 10.63 46.68 -11.77
CA ILE A 12 10.34 48.09 -11.45
C ILE A 12 11.71 48.84 -11.60
N ILE A 13 11.84 50.11 -12.00
CA ILE A 13 11.94 51.28 -11.10
C ILE A 13 11.78 52.59 -11.89
N VAL A 14 10.88 53.40 -11.36
CA VAL A 14 10.53 54.80 -11.59
C VAL A 14 11.52 55.71 -10.86
N GLN A 15 11.90 56.86 -11.43
CA GLN A 15 11.82 58.14 -10.70
C GLN A 15 11.93 59.39 -11.58
N SER A 16 11.05 60.33 -11.25
CA SER A 16 10.80 61.65 -11.81
C SER A 16 10.92 62.70 -10.70
N ALA A 17 11.40 63.90 -11.02
CA ALA A 17 11.16 65.19 -10.34
C ALA A 17 11.69 66.28 -11.32
N VAL A 18 10.96 67.24 -11.92
CA VAL A 18 10.02 68.30 -11.42
C VAL A 18 10.73 69.15 -10.34
N SER A 19 10.96 70.47 -10.42
CA SER A 19 10.05 71.59 -10.75
C SER A 19 10.80 72.95 -10.77
N THR A 20 10.24 73.95 -11.50
CA THR A 20 10.01 75.40 -11.11
C THR A 20 11.22 76.35 -10.88
N THR A 21 11.24 77.67 -11.11
CA THR A 21 10.26 78.76 -11.43
C THR A 21 11.02 80.10 -11.70
N THR A 22 10.48 80.89 -12.63
CA THR A 22 10.25 82.38 -12.69
C THR A 22 10.75 83.35 -11.60
N ASP A 23 11.33 84.51 -12.02
CA ASP A 23 11.08 85.93 -11.60
C ASP A 23 12.04 86.85 -12.41
N ALA A 24 11.71 87.92 -13.16
CA ALA A 24 10.93 89.16 -12.98
C ALA A 24 11.59 90.28 -12.13
N GLY A 25 12.04 91.38 -12.76
CA GLY A 25 12.11 92.71 -12.10
C GLY A 25 13.33 93.63 -12.41
N PRO A 26 13.21 94.98 -12.28
CA PRO A 26 13.65 95.91 -13.34
C PRO A 26 14.41 97.22 -12.91
N LEU A 27 14.81 98.02 -13.92
CA LEU A 27 14.93 99.52 -13.98
C LEU A 27 15.88 100.31 -13.04
N ARG A 28 16.74 101.19 -13.62
CA ARG A 28 16.77 102.69 -13.45
C ARG A 28 18.14 103.34 -13.82
N ARG A 29 18.12 104.33 -14.74
CA ARG A 29 18.99 105.55 -14.77
C ARG A 29 18.49 106.55 -13.68
N PRO A 30 19.02 107.78 -13.36
CA PRO A 30 19.82 108.73 -14.20
C PRO A 30 20.69 109.84 -13.49
N PHE A 31 21.29 110.74 -14.32
CA PHE A 31 21.28 112.23 -14.26
C PHE A 31 22.35 113.13 -13.52
N ARG A 32 22.79 114.15 -14.31
CA ARG A 32 23.18 115.59 -14.06
C ARG A 32 24.60 115.91 -13.55
N LEU A 33 25.44 116.72 -14.24
CA LEU A 33 25.41 118.14 -14.71
C LEU A 33 25.89 119.19 -13.68
N PHE A 34 26.79 120.08 -14.16
CA PHE A 34 26.86 121.55 -13.99
C PHE A 34 28.06 122.25 -13.29
N THR A 35 28.55 123.31 -14.00
CA THR A 35 29.23 124.57 -13.58
C THR A 35 30.77 124.53 -13.35
N ARG A 36 31.62 125.56 -13.62
CA ARG A 36 31.44 127.03 -13.67
C ARG A 36 32.70 127.80 -14.23
N ILE A 37 32.48 128.74 -15.17
CA ILE A 37 32.87 130.19 -15.26
C ILE A 37 34.26 130.72 -14.79
N ARG A 38 34.95 131.52 -15.65
CA ARG A 38 35.45 132.95 -15.51
C ARG A 38 36.71 133.19 -16.37
N CYS A 39 36.82 134.09 -17.35
CA CYS A 39 36.61 135.56 -17.44
C CYS A 39 37.72 136.40 -16.75
N GLN A 40 38.59 137.08 -17.52
CA GLN A 40 39.17 138.36 -17.09
C GLN A 40 39.72 139.26 -18.24
N ARG A 41 39.27 140.52 -18.20
CA ARG A 41 39.66 141.71 -18.98
C ARG A 41 41.07 142.21 -18.63
N ARG A 42 41.68 143.02 -19.53
CA ARG A 42 42.39 144.27 -19.17
C ARG A 42 42.48 145.27 -20.33
N GLN A 43 42.27 146.55 -20.01
CA GLN A 43 42.38 147.80 -20.80
C GLN A 43 43.85 148.31 -20.74
N HIS A 44 44.42 149.20 -21.60
CA HIS A 44 44.22 150.66 -21.80
C HIS A 44 45.39 151.21 -22.72
N PRO A 45 45.56 152.54 -23.05
CA PRO A 45 45.90 153.03 -24.41
C PRO A 45 47.02 154.14 -24.46
N THR A 46 47.11 154.85 -25.60
CA THR A 46 47.66 156.22 -25.89
C THR A 46 49.18 156.40 -26.12
N PHE A 47 49.60 157.01 -27.25
CA PHE A 47 49.94 158.44 -27.42
C PHE A 47 50.47 158.78 -28.85
N LEU A 48 50.60 160.08 -29.15
CA LEU A 48 50.54 160.82 -30.44
C LEU A 48 51.87 161.17 -31.17
N ARG A 49 51.69 161.67 -32.42
CA ARG A 49 52.53 162.55 -33.31
C ARG A 49 53.60 161.85 -34.19
N ARG A 50 53.81 162.18 -35.47
CA ARG A 50 53.62 163.42 -36.30
C ARG A 50 53.76 163.09 -37.82
N HIS A 51 53.08 163.86 -38.69
CA HIS A 51 53.28 164.11 -40.16
C HIS A 51 53.37 162.89 -41.12
N GLY A 52 52.48 162.62 -42.09
CA GLY A 52 52.02 163.40 -43.27
C GLY A 52 52.81 162.97 -44.52
N PRO A 53 52.27 162.81 -45.77
CA PRO A 53 50.92 163.03 -46.33
C PRO A 53 50.37 161.80 -47.14
N CYS A 54 49.30 162.00 -47.95
CA CYS A 54 48.74 161.09 -48.98
C CYS A 54 47.43 160.33 -48.64
N LEU A 55 46.38 161.12 -48.42
CA LEU A 55 44.98 160.81 -48.06
C LEU A 55 44.09 160.24 -49.21
N HIS A 56 44.60 159.42 -50.13
CA HIS A 56 43.76 158.82 -51.20
C HIS A 56 43.64 157.29 -51.17
N HIS A 57 44.43 156.59 -50.35
CA HIS A 57 44.37 155.12 -50.17
C HIS A 57 43.44 154.68 -49.02
N CYS A 58 43.08 155.60 -48.12
CA CYS A 58 42.35 155.32 -46.87
C CYS A 58 40.83 155.10 -47.01
N ARG A 59 40.24 155.22 -48.21
CA ARG A 59 38.79 154.96 -48.44
C ARG A 59 38.47 153.55 -48.96
N ARG A 60 39.47 152.73 -49.31
CA ARG A 60 39.27 151.36 -49.82
C ARG A 60 39.27 150.30 -48.71
N LEU A 61 40.15 150.44 -47.71
CA LEU A 61 40.33 149.45 -46.63
C LEU A 61 39.18 149.42 -45.60
N LEU A 62 38.44 150.52 -45.42
CA LEU A 62 37.26 150.55 -44.54
C LEU A 62 36.05 149.79 -45.10
N ARG A 63 36.00 149.51 -46.42
CA ARG A 63 34.95 148.68 -47.03
C ARG A 63 35.24 147.17 -46.95
N GLU A 64 36.50 146.79 -46.86
CA GLU A 64 36.90 145.38 -46.65
C GLU A 64 36.75 144.96 -45.18
N TYR A 65 36.93 145.87 -44.22
CA TYR A 65 36.81 145.54 -42.79
C TYR A 65 35.39 145.16 -42.36
N VAL A 66 34.36 145.84 -42.89
CA VAL A 66 32.94 145.54 -42.59
C VAL A 66 32.49 144.20 -43.20
N TYR A 67 33.09 143.78 -44.32
CA TYR A 67 32.79 142.47 -44.93
C TYR A 67 33.42 141.31 -44.14
N VAL A 68 34.59 141.53 -43.54
CA VAL A 68 35.25 140.53 -42.69
C VAL A 68 34.52 140.37 -41.35
N GLU A 69 34.01 141.45 -40.77
CA GLU A 69 33.25 141.39 -39.51
C GLU A 69 31.91 140.64 -39.67
N ASP A 70 31.22 140.80 -40.81
CA ASP A 70 30.00 140.05 -41.14
C ASP A 70 30.32 138.55 -41.39
N LEU A 71 31.45 138.24 -42.02
CA LEU A 71 31.93 136.86 -42.20
C LEU A 71 32.35 136.19 -40.88
N VAL A 72 32.95 136.95 -39.95
CA VAL A 72 33.32 136.46 -38.62
C VAL A 72 32.06 136.19 -37.79
N THR A 73 31.06 137.07 -37.87
CA THR A 73 29.77 136.88 -37.18
C THR A 73 29.01 135.67 -37.74
N GLN A 74 29.09 135.40 -39.06
CA GLN A 74 28.54 134.18 -39.65
C GLN A 74 29.33 132.90 -39.27
N LEU A 75 30.66 132.99 -39.11
CA LEU A 75 31.49 131.86 -38.65
C LEU A 75 31.25 131.51 -37.17
N GLU A 76 31.10 132.50 -36.30
CA GLU A 76 30.81 132.28 -34.87
C GLU A 76 29.38 131.72 -34.65
N GLY A 77 28.42 132.09 -35.50
CA GLY A 77 27.07 131.51 -35.53
C GLY A 77 27.05 130.04 -35.98
N LEU A 78 27.95 129.62 -36.88
CA LEU A 78 28.11 128.23 -37.30
C LEU A 78 28.90 127.37 -36.29
N GLN A 79 29.62 128.00 -35.35
CA GLN A 79 30.43 127.31 -34.33
C GLN A 79 29.73 127.13 -32.97
N THR A 80 28.54 127.69 -32.75
CA THR A 80 27.87 127.67 -31.43
C THR A 80 26.53 126.90 -31.38
N GLY A 81 26.29 126.00 -32.35
CA GLY A 81 25.18 125.01 -32.31
C GLY A 81 25.68 123.56 -32.45
N PRO A 82 25.01 122.58 -31.80
CA PRO A 82 25.38 121.17 -31.96
C PRO A 82 25.21 120.76 -33.43
N THR A 83 26.32 120.40 -34.07
CA THR A 83 26.39 120.11 -35.50
C THR A 83 25.76 118.74 -35.79
N GLU A 84 25.13 118.57 -36.95
CA GLU A 84 24.50 117.31 -37.45
C GLU A 84 25.36 116.05 -37.24
N ARG A 85 26.69 116.23 -37.25
CA ARG A 85 27.71 115.22 -36.94
C ARG A 85 27.54 114.54 -35.59
N GLU A 86 27.25 115.28 -34.52
CA GLU A 86 27.09 114.73 -33.16
C GLU A 86 25.82 113.88 -33.02
N LYS A 87 24.80 114.15 -33.84
CA LYS A 87 23.57 113.34 -33.90
C LYS A 87 23.81 112.03 -34.64
N LEU A 88 24.49 112.10 -35.80
CA LEU A 88 24.88 110.93 -36.58
C LEU A 88 25.84 110.01 -35.81
N GLU A 89 26.70 110.56 -34.95
CA GLU A 89 27.61 109.75 -34.12
C GLU A 89 26.86 108.95 -33.04
N LYS A 90 25.80 109.52 -32.45
CA LYS A 90 24.91 108.78 -31.53
C LYS A 90 24.06 107.73 -32.24
N GLU A 91 23.58 108.03 -33.44
CA GLU A 91 22.87 107.04 -34.26
C GLU A 91 23.82 105.90 -34.69
N SER A 92 25.06 106.23 -35.06
CA SER A 92 26.12 105.26 -35.36
C SER A 92 26.45 104.38 -34.15
N SER A 93 26.55 104.93 -32.93
CA SER A 93 26.84 104.14 -31.74
C SER A 93 25.73 103.16 -31.40
N VAL A 94 24.46 103.52 -31.63
CA VAL A 94 23.31 102.62 -31.43
C VAL A 94 23.34 101.48 -32.46
N VAL A 95 23.63 101.78 -33.73
CA VAL A 95 23.76 100.75 -34.77
C VAL A 95 24.95 99.82 -34.48
N GLU A 96 26.06 100.36 -34.00
CA GLU A 96 27.23 99.56 -33.60
C GLU A 96 26.92 98.63 -32.42
N GLU A 97 26.17 99.08 -31.42
CA GLU A 97 25.66 98.23 -30.35
C GLU A 97 24.77 97.09 -30.88
N ASP A 98 23.89 97.38 -31.85
CA ASP A 98 23.03 96.36 -32.44
C ASP A 98 23.80 95.38 -33.34
N VAL A 99 24.77 95.83 -34.12
CA VAL A 99 25.71 94.97 -34.87
C VAL A 99 26.47 94.06 -33.91
N ASN A 100 26.93 94.58 -32.78
CA ASN A 100 27.59 93.78 -31.75
C ASN A 100 26.64 92.73 -31.14
N LYS A 101 25.36 93.04 -30.94
CA LYS A 101 24.35 92.04 -30.53
C LYS A 101 24.12 90.98 -31.60
N PHE A 102 24.05 91.35 -32.88
CA PHE A 102 23.91 90.39 -33.98
C PHE A 102 25.12 89.48 -34.08
N ASN A 103 26.34 90.03 -33.99
CA ASN A 103 27.57 89.23 -33.98
C ASN A 103 27.60 88.26 -32.79
N ALA A 104 27.15 88.68 -31.61
CA ALA A 104 27.02 87.79 -30.46
C ALA A 104 25.98 86.68 -30.69
N MET A 105 24.85 86.98 -31.34
CA MET A 105 23.85 85.97 -31.70
C MET A 105 24.36 85.00 -32.77
N ILE A 106 25.07 85.50 -33.79
CA ILE A 106 25.69 84.69 -34.85
C ILE A 106 26.70 83.73 -34.22
N ALA A 107 27.62 84.22 -33.37
CA ALA A 107 28.58 83.38 -32.67
C ALA A 107 27.89 82.29 -31.81
N GLY A 108 26.76 82.62 -31.15
CA GLY A 108 25.98 81.64 -30.41
C GLY A 108 25.25 80.61 -31.29
N PHE A 109 24.88 80.97 -32.52
CA PHE A 109 24.36 80.01 -33.49
C PHE A 109 25.48 79.12 -34.06
N ASP A 110 26.63 79.69 -34.39
CA ASP A 110 27.78 78.94 -34.89
C ASP A 110 28.26 77.91 -33.86
N GLU A 111 28.33 78.28 -32.57
CA GLU A 111 28.68 77.33 -31.51
C GLU A 111 27.66 76.18 -31.40
N ARG A 112 26.36 76.47 -31.54
CA ARG A 112 25.31 75.42 -31.56
C ARG A 112 25.40 74.54 -32.80
N ILE A 113 25.72 75.12 -33.96
CA ILE A 113 25.92 74.39 -35.22
C ILE A 113 27.11 73.45 -35.06
N CYS A 114 28.27 73.93 -34.58
CA CYS A 114 29.43 73.09 -34.34
C CYS A 114 29.14 71.94 -33.36
N LYS A 115 28.46 72.21 -32.24
CA LYS A 115 28.06 71.16 -31.28
C LYS A 115 27.11 70.13 -31.91
N MET A 116 26.21 70.56 -32.80
CA MET A 116 25.32 69.63 -33.50
C MET A 116 26.08 68.81 -34.54
N GLU A 117 27.01 69.40 -35.28
CA GLU A 117 27.87 68.69 -36.24
C GLU A 117 28.72 67.62 -35.56
N GLU A 118 29.33 67.93 -34.41
CA GLU A 118 30.09 66.96 -33.60
C GLU A 118 29.21 65.76 -33.18
N LEU A 119 27.98 66.00 -32.73
CA LEU A 119 27.04 64.95 -32.36
C LEU A 119 26.59 64.10 -33.55
N VAL A 120 26.41 64.73 -34.72
CA VAL A 120 26.07 64.01 -35.96
C VAL A 120 27.22 63.11 -36.38
N GLU A 121 28.47 63.60 -36.32
CA GLU A 121 29.64 62.77 -36.62
C GLU A 121 29.80 61.59 -35.67
N GLU A 122 29.55 61.79 -34.36
CA GLU A 122 29.56 60.71 -33.38
C GLU A 122 28.50 59.65 -33.69
N LYS A 123 27.27 60.06 -34.00
CA LYS A 123 26.18 59.14 -34.37
C LYS A 123 26.47 58.40 -35.67
N ASP A 124 27.08 59.04 -36.65
CA ASP A 124 27.50 58.39 -37.88
C ASP A 124 28.59 57.33 -37.66
N LYS A 125 29.52 57.56 -36.72
CA LYS A 125 30.51 56.55 -36.32
C LYS A 125 29.84 55.37 -35.63
N GLU A 126 28.97 55.62 -34.65
CA GLU A 126 28.20 54.58 -33.95
C GLU A 126 27.37 53.72 -34.91
N MET A 127 26.71 54.34 -35.90
CA MET A 127 25.92 53.63 -36.89
C MET A 127 26.77 52.74 -37.81
N LYS A 128 27.98 53.18 -38.18
CA LYS A 128 28.92 52.36 -38.99
C LYS A 128 29.39 51.12 -38.23
N GLU A 129 29.67 51.24 -36.94
CA GLU A 129 30.07 50.11 -36.10
C GLU A 129 28.95 49.08 -35.95
N LYS A 130 27.72 49.52 -35.63
CA LYS A 130 26.53 48.66 -35.54
C LYS A 130 26.23 47.94 -36.86
N LEU A 131 26.39 48.63 -37.99
CA LEU A 131 26.22 48.02 -39.31
C LEU A 131 27.27 46.94 -39.57
N GLY A 132 28.52 47.15 -39.12
CA GLY A 132 29.58 46.15 -39.16
C GLY A 132 29.28 44.91 -38.32
N GLU A 133 28.80 45.09 -37.09
CA GLU A 133 28.36 44.00 -36.21
C GLU A 133 27.20 43.20 -36.82
N HIS A 134 26.17 43.88 -37.31
CA HIS A 134 25.04 43.25 -37.95
C HIS A 134 25.47 42.35 -39.12
N LYS A 135 26.42 42.82 -39.95
CA LYS A 135 26.96 42.01 -41.05
C LYS A 135 27.68 40.74 -40.56
N ARG A 136 28.45 40.81 -39.46
CA ARG A 136 29.11 39.63 -38.87
C ARG A 136 28.10 38.61 -38.36
N ILE A 137 27.10 39.06 -37.61
CA ILE A 137 26.02 38.20 -37.09
C ILE A 137 25.27 37.50 -38.22
N CYS A 138 24.95 38.22 -39.31
CA CYS A 138 24.30 37.61 -40.47
C CYS A 138 25.17 36.51 -41.10
N HIS A 139 26.48 36.71 -41.18
CA HIS A 139 27.39 35.71 -41.73
C HIS A 139 27.47 34.47 -40.83
N GLU A 140 27.66 34.65 -39.52
CA GLU A 140 27.69 33.55 -38.55
C GLU A 140 26.39 32.74 -38.55
N ASN A 141 25.23 33.42 -38.63
CA ASN A 141 23.94 32.75 -38.69
C ASN A 141 23.76 31.91 -39.96
N GLU A 142 24.27 32.37 -41.11
CA GLU A 142 24.27 31.56 -42.34
C GLU A 142 25.19 30.35 -42.24
N GLU A 143 26.35 30.46 -41.60
CA GLU A 143 27.22 29.31 -41.36
C GLU A 143 26.57 28.28 -40.41
N LEU A 144 25.92 28.74 -39.35
CA LEU A 144 25.20 27.88 -38.42
C LEU A 144 24.06 27.14 -39.12
N LYS A 145 23.30 27.84 -39.97
CA LYS A 145 22.24 27.24 -40.76
C LYS A 145 22.77 26.09 -41.63
N LYS A 146 23.87 26.32 -42.36
CA LYS A 146 24.51 25.28 -43.18
C LYS A 146 24.98 24.08 -42.34
N LYS A 147 25.55 24.32 -41.16
CA LYS A 147 25.99 23.24 -40.24
C LYS A 147 24.80 22.41 -39.75
N VAL A 148 23.69 23.06 -39.41
CA VAL A 148 22.46 22.37 -38.98
C VAL A 148 21.83 21.57 -40.11
N GLU A 149 21.80 22.11 -41.34
CA GLU A 149 21.30 21.38 -42.52
C GLU A 149 22.17 20.16 -42.87
N LEU A 150 23.48 20.21 -42.61
CA LEU A 150 24.36 19.05 -42.72
C LEU A 150 24.10 18.01 -41.61
N GLN A 151 23.64 18.45 -40.44
CA GLN A 151 23.20 17.59 -39.33
C GLN A 151 21.77 17.05 -39.53
N THR A 152 21.43 16.62 -40.74
CA THR A 152 20.16 15.92 -40.97
C THR A 152 20.20 14.58 -40.24
N PHE A 153 19.31 14.41 -39.25
CA PHE A 153 19.04 13.12 -38.63
C PHE A 153 18.76 12.11 -39.75
N ASN A 154 19.55 11.06 -39.84
CA ASN A 154 19.43 10.06 -40.90
C ASN A 154 18.04 9.40 -40.79
N ALA A 155 17.11 9.74 -41.69
CA ALA A 155 15.74 9.22 -41.67
C ALA A 155 15.69 7.68 -41.67
N HIS A 156 16.73 7.04 -42.21
CA HIS A 156 16.91 5.60 -42.14
C HIS A 156 17.10 5.07 -40.70
N ASP A 157 17.85 5.79 -39.85
CA ASP A 157 18.09 5.37 -38.46
C ASP A 157 16.82 5.50 -37.62
N ALA A 158 15.99 6.51 -37.89
CA ALA A 158 14.67 6.62 -37.27
C ALA A 158 13.74 5.46 -37.65
N GLU A 159 13.72 5.06 -38.94
CA GLU A 159 12.91 3.92 -39.38
C GLU A 159 13.48 2.56 -38.89
N ARG A 160 14.80 2.41 -38.77
CA ARG A 160 15.43 1.27 -38.11
C ARG A 160 14.97 1.16 -36.66
N MET A 161 15.11 2.24 -35.90
CA MET A 161 14.73 2.27 -34.48
C MET A 161 13.25 1.98 -34.28
N LYS A 162 12.38 2.49 -35.17
CA LYS A 162 10.94 2.19 -35.16
C LYS A 162 10.64 0.71 -35.43
N LYS A 163 11.36 0.04 -36.33
CA LYS A 163 11.20 -1.40 -36.56
C LYS A 163 11.68 -2.23 -35.37
N GLU A 164 12.81 -1.85 -34.77
CA GLU A 164 13.35 -2.51 -33.57
C GLU A 164 12.40 -2.34 -32.39
N TRP A 165 11.85 -1.13 -32.19
CA TRP A 165 10.84 -0.88 -31.16
C TRP A 165 9.58 -1.73 -31.34
N LYS A 166 9.05 -1.82 -32.57
CA LYS A 166 7.91 -2.70 -32.87
C LYS A 166 8.21 -4.20 -32.73
N ALA A 167 9.47 -4.60 -32.83
CA ALA A 167 9.86 -5.99 -32.53
C ALA A 167 9.81 -6.23 -31.02
N VAL A 168 10.38 -5.31 -30.23
CA VAL A 168 10.34 -5.36 -28.77
C VAL A 168 8.90 -5.32 -28.23
N GLU A 169 8.01 -4.50 -28.79
CA GLU A 169 6.60 -4.49 -28.39
C GLU A 169 5.93 -5.86 -28.56
N ARG A 170 6.15 -6.53 -29.70
CA ARG A 170 5.60 -7.88 -29.93
C ARG A 170 6.20 -8.91 -28.98
N ASP A 171 7.51 -8.83 -28.73
CA ASP A 171 8.18 -9.73 -27.78
C ASP A 171 7.63 -9.53 -26.34
N ILE A 172 7.27 -8.29 -25.97
CA ILE A 172 6.60 -8.00 -24.69
C ILE A 172 5.21 -8.62 -24.67
N GLU A 173 4.40 -8.44 -25.71
CA GLU A 173 3.05 -9.02 -25.81
C GLU A 173 3.09 -10.56 -25.73
N ASP A 174 4.01 -11.20 -26.45
CA ASP A 174 4.19 -12.65 -26.42
C ASP A 174 4.64 -13.14 -25.02
N ALA A 175 5.53 -12.40 -24.35
CA ALA A 175 5.93 -12.71 -22.98
C ALA A 175 4.78 -12.54 -21.97
N GLU A 176 3.94 -11.53 -22.14
CA GLU A 176 2.77 -11.29 -21.29
C GLU A 176 1.72 -12.39 -21.45
N THR A 177 1.41 -12.79 -22.69
CA THR A 177 0.48 -13.90 -22.94
C THR A 177 1.01 -15.22 -22.40
N ALA A 178 2.31 -15.49 -22.55
CA ALA A 178 2.96 -16.66 -21.95
C ALA A 178 2.87 -16.63 -20.42
N ARG A 179 3.11 -15.47 -19.79
CA ARG A 179 2.97 -15.29 -18.34
C ARG A 179 1.55 -15.58 -17.88
N SER A 180 0.53 -15.00 -18.52
CA SER A 180 -0.88 -15.24 -18.17
C SER A 180 -1.26 -16.71 -18.30
N ALA A 181 -0.80 -17.40 -19.36
CA ALA A 181 -1.02 -18.83 -19.50
C ALA A 181 -0.36 -19.67 -18.40
N TRP A 182 0.79 -19.23 -17.85
CA TRP A 182 1.41 -19.86 -16.69
C TRP A 182 0.71 -19.53 -15.38
N GLU A 183 0.20 -18.31 -15.21
CA GLU A 183 -0.62 -17.91 -14.07
C GLU A 183 -1.89 -18.77 -13.99
N ASP A 184 -2.60 -18.97 -15.10
CA ASP A 184 -3.78 -19.83 -15.16
C ASP A 184 -3.46 -21.27 -14.73
N LYS A 185 -2.34 -21.83 -15.23
CA LYS A 185 -1.88 -23.17 -14.80
C LYS A 185 -1.55 -23.22 -13.32
N CYS A 186 -0.93 -22.19 -12.77
CA CYS A 186 -0.65 -22.09 -11.33
C CYS A 186 -1.95 -22.06 -10.52
N TRP A 187 -2.96 -21.31 -10.97
CA TRP A 187 -4.27 -21.27 -10.33
C TRP A 187 -4.98 -22.63 -10.37
N ASP A 188 -4.95 -23.33 -11.50
CA ASP A 188 -5.54 -24.67 -11.64
C ASP A 188 -4.85 -25.71 -10.73
N LEU A 189 -3.53 -25.64 -10.64
CA LEU A 189 -2.74 -26.49 -9.75
C LEU A 189 -3.04 -26.20 -8.28
N ASP A 190 -3.12 -24.92 -7.88
CA ASP A 190 -3.45 -24.52 -6.50
C ASP A 190 -4.87 -24.95 -6.10
N ALA A 191 -5.84 -24.80 -7.01
CA ALA A 191 -7.20 -25.29 -6.81
C ALA A 191 -7.24 -26.82 -6.65
N THR A 192 -6.48 -27.53 -7.48
CA THR A 192 -6.36 -28.99 -7.40
C THR A 192 -5.70 -29.44 -6.10
N LEU A 193 -4.61 -28.78 -5.69
CA LEU A 193 -3.89 -29.06 -4.45
C LEU A 193 -4.80 -28.83 -3.23
N THR A 194 -5.53 -27.71 -3.21
CA THR A 194 -6.50 -27.38 -2.16
C THR A 194 -7.58 -28.45 -2.04
N ARG A 195 -8.14 -28.93 -3.17
CA ARG A 195 -9.11 -30.03 -3.16
C ARG A 195 -8.50 -31.30 -2.59
N LYS A 196 -7.29 -31.67 -3.02
CA LYS A 196 -6.60 -32.88 -2.55
C LYS A 196 -6.25 -32.80 -1.07
N PHE A 197 -5.89 -31.63 -0.56
CA PHE A 197 -5.64 -31.43 0.86
C PHE A 197 -6.90 -31.63 1.69
N LYS A 198 -8.06 -31.12 1.25
CA LYS A 198 -9.35 -31.37 1.92
C LYS A 198 -9.76 -32.85 1.91
N GLU A 199 -9.53 -33.55 0.79
CA GLU A 199 -9.72 -35.01 0.71
C GLU A 199 -8.82 -35.73 1.73
N LEU A 200 -7.57 -35.31 1.87
CA LEU A 200 -6.62 -35.85 2.84
C LEU A 200 -7.03 -35.57 4.29
N GLU A 201 -7.52 -34.37 4.61
CA GLU A 201 -8.08 -34.02 5.92
C GLU A 201 -9.23 -34.94 6.30
N ALA A 202 -10.17 -35.17 5.37
CA ALA A 202 -11.29 -36.07 5.61
C ALA A 202 -10.83 -37.52 5.87
N LEU A 203 -9.83 -38.00 5.13
CA LEU A 203 -9.25 -39.33 5.37
C LEU A 203 -8.50 -39.41 6.70
N SER A 204 -7.70 -38.40 7.03
CA SER A 204 -6.98 -38.29 8.30
C SER A 204 -7.94 -38.36 9.49
N ILE A 205 -9.07 -37.66 9.43
CA ILE A 205 -10.11 -37.71 10.47
C ILE A 205 -10.66 -39.14 10.61
N LYS A 206 -10.98 -39.81 9.48
CA LYS A 206 -11.48 -41.20 9.51
C LYS A 206 -10.44 -42.16 10.10
N CYS A 207 -9.18 -42.04 9.71
CA CYS A 207 -8.09 -42.84 10.29
C CYS A 207 -7.96 -42.60 11.79
N ASN A 208 -7.96 -41.35 12.23
CA ASN A 208 -7.88 -40.99 13.64
C ASN A 208 -9.07 -41.52 14.45
N GLN A 209 -10.27 -41.56 13.88
CA GLN A 209 -11.44 -42.19 14.50
C GLN A 209 -11.25 -43.71 14.64
N ALA A 210 -10.70 -44.38 13.63
CA ALA A 210 -10.41 -45.81 13.67
C ALA A 210 -9.34 -46.15 14.72
N ILE A 211 -8.25 -45.38 14.77
CA ILE A 211 -7.18 -45.50 15.78
C ILE A 211 -7.76 -45.39 17.19
N ARG A 212 -8.66 -44.42 17.44
CA ARG A 212 -9.34 -44.29 18.74
C ARG A 212 -10.20 -45.51 19.09
N LYS A 213 -10.90 -46.11 18.11
CA LYS A 213 -11.71 -47.34 18.34
C LYS A 213 -10.82 -48.54 18.69
N LEU A 214 -9.65 -48.63 18.07
CA LEU A 214 -8.64 -49.65 18.36
C LEU A 214 -7.90 -49.41 19.68
N LYS A 215 -8.11 -48.27 20.34
CA LYS A 215 -7.44 -47.88 21.60
C LYS A 215 -5.90 -47.95 21.51
N LEU A 216 -5.35 -47.67 20.34
CA LEU A 216 -3.91 -47.48 20.17
C LEU A 216 -3.46 -46.25 20.99
N SER A 217 -2.16 -46.14 21.28
CA SER A 217 -1.61 -45.04 22.07
C SER A 217 -2.02 -43.67 21.51
N ASN A 218 -2.32 -42.72 22.40
CA ASN A 218 -2.80 -41.39 22.02
C ASN A 218 -1.81 -40.58 21.19
N ASP A 219 -0.54 -40.97 21.22
CA ASP A 219 0.58 -40.34 20.52
C ASP A 219 0.56 -40.65 19.02
N ILE A 220 -0.17 -41.68 18.60
CA ILE A 220 -0.32 -42.06 17.20
C ILE A 220 -1.56 -41.37 16.65
N ARG A 221 -1.36 -40.20 16.06
CA ARG A 221 -2.43 -39.44 15.40
C ARG A 221 -1.90 -38.72 14.18
N TYR A 222 -2.70 -38.73 13.11
CA TYR A 222 -2.45 -37.87 11.96
C TYR A 222 -2.79 -36.42 12.31
N VAL A 223 -1.81 -35.52 12.12
CA VAL A 223 -1.96 -34.07 12.27
C VAL A 223 -1.43 -33.43 11.00
N LEU A 224 -2.34 -32.99 10.14
CA LEU A 224 -1.92 -32.53 8.82
C LEU A 224 -1.26 -31.14 8.88
N SER A 225 -0.20 -30.98 8.10
CA SER A 225 0.47 -29.69 7.88
C SER A 225 0.50 -29.33 6.40
N ALA A 226 -0.04 -28.16 6.06
CA ALA A 226 -0.01 -27.65 4.69
C ALA A 226 1.40 -27.20 4.23
N LYS A 227 2.35 -27.05 5.17
CA LYS A 227 3.71 -26.56 4.89
C LYS A 227 4.76 -27.68 4.81
N GLY A 228 4.35 -28.94 4.95
CA GLY A 228 5.28 -30.07 4.90
C GLY A 228 5.84 -30.27 3.50
N SER A 229 7.15 -30.53 3.40
CA SER A 229 7.82 -30.89 2.15
C SER A 229 7.96 -32.41 1.99
N THR A 230 7.87 -33.16 3.10
CA THR A 230 7.89 -34.62 3.10
C THR A 230 6.54 -35.22 3.51
N PRO A 231 6.19 -36.45 3.09
CA PRO A 231 4.94 -37.09 3.49
C PRO A 231 4.77 -37.21 5.02
N ALA A 232 5.87 -37.43 5.77
CA ALA A 232 5.82 -37.50 7.22
C ALA A 232 5.50 -36.14 7.86
N GLU A 233 6.06 -35.04 7.33
CA GLU A 233 5.72 -33.68 7.77
C GLU A 233 4.28 -33.30 7.41
N VAL A 234 3.83 -33.66 6.20
CA VAL A 234 2.45 -33.38 5.77
C VAL A 234 1.45 -34.16 6.61
N MET A 235 1.75 -35.40 6.98
CA MET A 235 0.86 -36.26 7.77
C MET A 235 1.00 -36.09 9.29
N GLY A 236 2.08 -35.47 9.76
CA GLY A 236 2.42 -35.28 11.18
C GLY A 236 2.92 -36.54 11.89
N ILE A 237 2.98 -37.66 11.19
CA ILE A 237 3.45 -38.95 11.68
C ILE A 237 4.01 -39.76 10.52
N ASP A 238 5.09 -40.49 10.75
CA ASP A 238 5.64 -41.37 9.73
C ASP A 238 4.91 -42.73 9.74
N TYR A 239 4.33 -43.08 8.59
CA TYR A 239 3.61 -44.34 8.42
C TYR A 239 4.54 -45.55 8.59
N LYS A 240 5.76 -45.48 8.03
CA LYS A 240 6.65 -46.65 7.95
C LYS A 240 7.35 -46.95 9.26
N SER A 241 7.85 -45.93 9.97
CA SER A 241 8.62 -46.12 11.19
C SER A 241 7.77 -46.12 12.46
N THR A 242 6.59 -45.50 12.45
CA THR A 242 5.77 -45.36 13.66
C THR A 242 4.47 -46.15 13.57
N LEU A 243 3.57 -45.79 12.64
CA LEU A 243 2.23 -46.38 12.64
C LEU A 243 2.23 -47.88 12.27
N LYS A 244 2.94 -48.26 11.22
CA LYS A 244 2.95 -49.65 10.74
C LYS A 244 3.50 -50.62 11.81
N PRO A 245 4.67 -50.38 12.42
CA PRO A 245 5.18 -51.27 13.49
C PRO A 245 4.23 -51.38 14.68
N THR A 246 3.56 -50.29 15.09
CA THR A 246 2.59 -50.36 16.19
C THR A 246 1.37 -51.19 15.83
N LEU A 247 0.87 -51.09 14.59
CA LEU A 247 -0.25 -51.92 14.13
C LEU A 247 0.14 -53.40 14.05
N GLU A 248 1.34 -53.71 13.58
CA GLU A 248 1.87 -55.09 13.54
C GLU A 248 1.98 -55.66 14.96
N SER A 249 2.60 -54.91 15.89
CA SER A 249 2.69 -55.34 17.30
C SER A 249 1.31 -55.54 17.95
N PHE A 250 0.33 -54.69 17.63
CA PHE A 250 -1.04 -54.86 18.15
C PHE A 250 -1.73 -56.09 17.56
N ALA A 251 -1.51 -56.40 16.28
CA ALA A 251 -2.04 -57.60 15.66
C ALA A 251 -1.46 -58.87 16.30
N ASP A 252 -0.14 -58.89 16.53
CA ASP A 252 0.55 -60.00 17.19
C ASP A 252 0.04 -60.22 18.62
N GLU A 253 -0.22 -59.14 19.37
CA GLU A 253 -0.79 -59.22 20.72
C GLU A 253 -2.21 -59.82 20.71
N VAL A 254 -3.07 -59.37 19.79
CA VAL A 254 -4.43 -59.91 19.64
C VAL A 254 -4.40 -61.39 19.25
N GLU A 255 -3.50 -61.79 18.35
CA GLU A 255 -3.33 -63.18 17.96
C GLU A 255 -2.87 -64.05 19.15
N ALA A 256 -1.91 -63.57 19.95
CA ALA A 256 -1.46 -64.25 21.15
C ALA A 256 -2.61 -64.44 22.16
N GLN A 257 -3.43 -63.40 22.39
CA GLN A 257 -4.60 -63.48 23.27
C GLN A 257 -5.64 -64.48 22.75
N LEU A 258 -5.93 -64.48 21.44
CA LEU A 258 -6.86 -65.44 20.82
C LEU A 258 -6.34 -66.88 20.92
N ASN A 259 -5.04 -67.10 20.73
CA ASN A 259 -4.42 -68.41 20.87
C ASN A 259 -4.49 -68.90 22.33
N LEU A 260 -4.29 -68.02 23.30
CA LEU A 260 -4.45 -68.33 24.72
C LEU A 260 -5.89 -68.74 25.06
N ILE A 261 -6.87 -67.92 24.69
CA ILE A 261 -8.31 -68.21 24.92
C ILE A 261 -8.71 -69.52 24.24
N ARG A 262 -8.21 -69.78 23.02
CA ARG A 262 -8.45 -71.03 22.31
C ARG A 262 -7.91 -72.23 23.08
N LYS A 263 -6.71 -72.12 23.64
CA LYS A 263 -6.08 -73.16 24.45
C LYS A 263 -6.87 -73.41 25.74
N GLU A 264 -7.27 -72.36 26.44
CA GLU A 264 -8.11 -72.44 27.65
C GLU A 264 -9.47 -73.09 27.35
N MET A 265 -10.11 -72.75 26.23
CA MET A 265 -11.37 -73.35 25.80
C MET A 265 -11.21 -74.83 25.45
N GLN A 266 -10.11 -75.22 24.80
CA GLN A 266 -9.79 -76.63 24.53
C GLN A 266 -9.58 -77.40 25.83
N GLU A 267 -8.79 -76.88 26.76
CA GLU A 267 -8.56 -77.48 28.08
C GLU A 267 -9.87 -77.64 28.86
N HIS A 268 -10.74 -76.62 28.85
CA HIS A 268 -12.06 -76.68 29.44
C HIS A 268 -12.92 -77.79 28.80
N THR A 269 -12.90 -77.90 27.48
CA THR A 269 -13.63 -78.93 26.74
C THR A 269 -13.14 -80.33 27.10
N TYR A 270 -11.82 -80.55 27.15
CA TYR A 270 -11.24 -81.83 27.56
C TYR A 270 -11.59 -82.19 29.00
N ARG A 271 -11.54 -81.22 29.92
CA ARG A 271 -11.92 -81.42 31.33
C ARG A 271 -13.39 -81.82 31.45
N CYS A 272 -14.31 -81.11 30.80
CA CYS A 272 -15.73 -81.46 30.80
C CYS A 272 -15.97 -82.86 30.21
N ALA A 273 -15.31 -83.21 29.09
CA ALA A 273 -15.44 -84.53 28.50
C ALA A 273 -14.96 -85.64 29.46
N ALA A 274 -13.85 -85.42 30.17
CA ALA A 274 -13.33 -86.35 31.17
C ALA A 274 -14.27 -86.48 32.38
N GLU A 275 -14.84 -85.37 32.86
CA GLU A 275 -15.83 -85.37 33.95
C GLU A 275 -17.10 -86.12 33.56
N VAL A 276 -17.64 -85.89 32.36
CA VAL A 276 -18.81 -86.64 31.84
C VAL A 276 -18.50 -88.12 31.72
N LYS A 277 -17.31 -88.48 31.23
CA LYS A 277 -16.89 -89.89 31.13
C LYS A 277 -16.84 -90.54 32.52
N LYS A 278 -16.24 -89.86 33.50
CA LYS A 278 -16.19 -90.34 34.89
C LYS A 278 -17.59 -90.52 35.46
N MET A 279 -18.48 -89.54 35.28
CA MET A 279 -19.87 -89.65 35.74
C MET A 279 -20.61 -90.81 35.08
N MET A 280 -20.37 -91.08 33.79
CA MET A 280 -20.98 -92.21 33.09
C MET A 280 -20.46 -93.55 33.61
N GLU A 281 -19.15 -93.66 33.88
CA GLU A 281 -18.54 -94.83 34.53
C GLU A 281 -19.14 -95.04 35.94
N ASP A 282 -19.26 -93.98 36.74
CA ASP A 282 -19.87 -94.02 38.09
C ASP A 282 -21.34 -94.46 38.02
N VAL A 283 -22.14 -93.92 37.09
CA VAL A 283 -23.55 -94.32 36.87
C VAL A 283 -23.66 -95.78 36.42
N GLN A 284 -22.73 -96.25 35.57
CA GLN A 284 -22.72 -97.62 35.10
C GLN A 284 -22.40 -98.63 36.21
N ILE A 285 -21.46 -98.28 37.10
CA ILE A 285 -21.15 -99.07 38.30
C ILE A 285 -22.39 -99.13 39.21
N GLU A 286 -23.03 -97.99 39.46
CA GLU A 286 -24.20 -97.94 40.35
C GLU A 286 -25.40 -98.70 39.77
N ALA A 287 -25.62 -98.64 38.45
CA ALA A 287 -26.64 -99.44 37.78
C ALA A 287 -26.39 -100.95 37.93
N HIS A 288 -25.12 -101.39 37.83
CA HIS A 288 -24.76 -102.80 38.07
C HIS A 288 -24.98 -103.21 39.54
N ASN A 289 -24.63 -102.34 40.50
CA ASN A 289 -24.89 -102.58 41.92
C ASN A 289 -26.39 -102.73 42.20
N LEU A 290 -27.22 -101.87 41.60
CA LEU A 290 -28.67 -101.92 41.73
C LEU A 290 -29.25 -103.24 41.17
N ASP A 291 -28.80 -103.69 40.00
CA ASP A 291 -29.22 -104.98 39.43
C ASP A 291 -28.88 -106.18 40.33
N MET A 292 -27.71 -106.16 40.97
CA MET A 292 -27.33 -107.20 41.94
C MET A 292 -28.25 -107.20 43.16
N VAL A 293 -28.55 -106.02 43.72
CA VAL A 293 -29.47 -105.87 44.86
C VAL A 293 -30.90 -106.28 44.49
N GLU A 294 -31.38 -105.92 43.29
CA GLU A 294 -32.68 -106.36 42.78
C GLU A 294 -32.77 -107.89 42.67
N ARG A 295 -31.71 -108.54 42.17
CA ARG A 295 -31.61 -110.01 42.13
C ARG A 295 -31.62 -110.63 43.53
N GLU A 296 -30.84 -110.09 44.47
CA GLU A 296 -30.83 -110.56 45.86
C GLU A 296 -32.21 -110.40 46.52
N ALA A 297 -32.86 -109.26 46.34
CA ALA A 297 -34.20 -109.00 46.85
C ALA A 297 -35.25 -109.96 46.25
N ALA A 298 -35.16 -110.26 44.96
CA ALA A 298 -36.03 -111.24 44.29
C ALA A 298 -35.85 -112.65 44.87
N GLU A 299 -34.61 -113.07 45.15
CA GLU A 299 -34.34 -114.38 45.73
C GLU A 299 -34.81 -114.47 47.19
N VAL A 300 -34.63 -113.40 47.99
CA VAL A 300 -35.19 -113.31 49.35
C VAL A 300 -36.71 -113.37 49.31
N LEU A 301 -37.36 -112.62 48.41
CA LEU A 301 -38.81 -112.65 48.25
C LEU A 301 -39.32 -114.06 47.92
N LYS A 302 -38.62 -114.77 47.03
CA LYS A 302 -38.93 -116.16 46.66
C LYS A 302 -38.77 -117.11 47.84
N VAL A 303 -37.69 -116.98 48.62
CA VAL A 303 -37.46 -117.76 49.85
C VAL A 303 -38.56 -117.50 50.88
N VAL A 304 -38.92 -116.24 51.12
CA VAL A 304 -40.01 -115.86 52.05
C VAL A 304 -41.34 -116.40 51.58
N LYS A 305 -41.65 -116.31 50.28
CA LYS A 305 -42.89 -116.83 49.70
C LYS A 305 -43.03 -118.34 49.89
N LEU A 306 -41.95 -119.11 49.68
CA LEU A 306 -41.93 -120.55 49.92
C LEU A 306 -42.12 -120.88 51.41
N LYS A 307 -41.42 -120.18 52.31
CA LYS A 307 -41.59 -120.36 53.76
C LYS A 307 -43.03 -120.04 54.21
N LEU A 308 -43.66 -119.01 53.65
CA LEU A 308 -45.04 -118.67 53.94
C LEU A 308 -46.00 -119.76 53.46
N GLN A 309 -45.84 -120.28 52.23
CA GLN A 309 -46.67 -121.38 51.74
C GLN A 309 -46.54 -122.63 52.61
N GLU A 310 -45.32 -122.95 53.04
CA GLU A 310 -45.06 -124.09 53.92
C GLU A 310 -45.69 -123.89 55.31
N ALA A 311 -45.58 -122.68 55.89
CA ALA A 311 -46.22 -122.36 57.17
C ALA A 311 -47.76 -122.42 57.08
N VAL A 312 -48.35 -121.93 55.97
CA VAL A 312 -49.79 -122.06 55.70
C VAL A 312 -50.19 -123.54 55.65
N ARG A 313 -49.48 -124.35 54.86
CA ARG A 313 -49.72 -125.81 54.76
C ARG A 313 -49.65 -126.50 56.13
N GLN A 314 -48.61 -126.23 56.92
CA GLN A 314 -48.46 -126.79 58.27
C GLN A 314 -49.62 -126.39 59.19
N SER A 315 -50.03 -125.12 59.16
CA SER A 315 -51.17 -124.65 59.96
C SER A 315 -52.49 -125.29 59.52
N GLU A 316 -52.70 -125.51 58.21
CA GLU A 316 -53.88 -126.21 57.69
C GLU A 316 -53.91 -127.67 58.13
N GLU A 317 -52.76 -128.35 58.12
CA GLU A 317 -52.60 -129.72 58.63
C GLU A 317 -52.90 -129.80 60.14
N GLU A 318 -52.35 -128.89 60.94
CA GLU A 318 -52.67 -128.80 62.36
C GLU A 318 -54.16 -128.54 62.60
N ILE A 319 -54.77 -127.62 61.84
CA ILE A 319 -56.22 -127.35 61.92
C ILE A 319 -57.02 -128.62 61.60
N GLN A 320 -56.65 -129.37 60.56
CA GLN A 320 -57.30 -130.63 60.22
C GLN A 320 -57.16 -131.68 61.32
N ILE A 321 -55.97 -131.86 61.90
CA ILE A 321 -55.75 -132.78 63.02
C ILE A 321 -56.62 -132.39 64.22
N ARG A 322 -56.61 -131.10 64.60
CA ARG A 322 -57.45 -130.59 65.70
C ARG A 322 -58.94 -130.75 65.42
N ALA A 323 -59.37 -130.57 64.17
CA ALA A 323 -60.74 -130.81 63.75
C ALA A 323 -61.11 -132.31 63.88
N CYS A 324 -60.23 -133.22 63.47
CA CYS A 324 -60.41 -134.67 63.65
C CYS A 324 -60.48 -135.07 65.13
N ASP A 325 -59.58 -134.55 65.97
CA ASP A 325 -59.60 -134.78 67.43
C ASP A 325 -60.91 -134.29 68.06
N LEU A 326 -61.40 -133.11 67.64
CA LEU A 326 -62.67 -132.56 68.09
C LEU A 326 -63.84 -133.45 67.67
N ILE A 327 -63.87 -133.94 66.43
CA ILE A 327 -64.90 -134.88 65.95
C ILE A 327 -64.85 -136.17 66.78
N ALA A 328 -63.67 -136.75 67.02
CA ALA A 328 -63.53 -137.95 67.83
C ALA A 328 -64.01 -137.74 69.28
N LEU A 329 -63.72 -136.56 69.86
CA LEU A 329 -64.21 -136.18 71.18
C LEU A 329 -65.73 -136.06 71.18
N VAL A 330 -66.32 -135.38 70.20
CA VAL A 330 -67.77 -135.25 70.01
C VAL A 330 -68.43 -136.62 69.89
N ASP A 331 -67.86 -137.54 69.10
CA ASP A 331 -68.35 -138.91 68.97
C ASP A 331 -68.28 -139.67 70.30
N SER A 332 -67.20 -139.51 71.07
CA SER A 332 -67.04 -140.13 72.39
C SER A 332 -68.05 -139.59 73.41
N VAL A 333 -68.29 -138.27 73.40
CA VAL A 333 -69.29 -137.59 74.24
C VAL A 333 -70.70 -138.02 73.83
N SER A 334 -70.96 -138.16 72.52
CA SER A 334 -72.23 -138.68 72.00
C SER A 334 -72.46 -140.13 72.44
N LYS A 335 -71.46 -141.01 72.33
CA LYS A 335 -71.53 -142.39 72.84
C LYS A 335 -71.74 -142.45 74.34
N HIS A 336 -71.08 -141.59 75.12
CA HIS A 336 -71.27 -141.51 76.56
C HIS A 336 -72.69 -141.02 76.90
N LYS A 337 -73.20 -140.03 76.15
CA LYS A 337 -74.59 -139.58 76.26
C LYS A 337 -75.57 -140.71 75.97
N GLU A 338 -75.39 -141.46 74.89
CA GLU A 338 -76.22 -142.63 74.54
C GLU A 338 -76.13 -143.73 75.60
N TYR A 339 -74.93 -144.03 76.13
CA TYR A 339 -74.74 -144.98 77.23
C TYR A 339 -75.49 -144.54 78.49
N MET A 340 -75.39 -143.26 78.87
CA MET A 340 -76.09 -142.72 80.03
C MET A 340 -77.61 -142.71 79.81
N GLU A 341 -78.10 -142.35 78.63
CA GLU A 341 -79.54 -142.44 78.28
C GLU A 341 -80.06 -143.88 78.33
N SER A 342 -79.26 -144.84 77.86
CA SER A 342 -79.55 -146.27 77.98
C SER A 342 -79.56 -146.72 79.44
N LYS A 343 -78.57 -146.33 80.25
CA LYS A 343 -78.50 -146.64 81.69
C LYS A 343 -79.67 -146.03 82.46
N ILE A 344 -80.07 -144.80 82.13
CA ILE A 344 -81.26 -144.15 82.67
C ILE A 344 -82.54 -144.91 82.26
N SER A 345 -82.62 -145.39 81.01
CA SER A 345 -83.75 -146.22 80.55
C SER A 345 -83.78 -147.59 81.24
N GLU A 346 -82.62 -148.22 81.46
CA GLU A 346 -82.45 -149.46 82.22
C GLU A 346 -82.89 -149.27 83.69
N MET A 347 -82.44 -148.20 84.34
CA MET A 347 -82.87 -147.81 85.69
C MET A 347 -84.38 -147.54 85.74
N LYS A 348 -84.97 -146.92 84.71
CA LYS A 348 -86.42 -146.74 84.59
C LYS A 348 -87.17 -148.06 84.37
N SER A 349 -86.61 -149.01 83.62
CA SER A 349 -87.19 -150.35 83.44
C SER A 349 -87.05 -151.24 84.67
N SER A 350 -86.12 -150.92 85.58
CA SER A 350 -85.97 -151.58 86.90
C SER A 350 -86.94 -151.03 87.96
N LEU A 351 -87.74 -150.02 87.60
CA LEU A 351 -88.72 -149.32 88.44
C LEU A 351 -90.18 -149.59 88.02
N LEU A 352 -90.39 -150.53 87.09
CA LEU A 352 -91.67 -151.12 86.72
C LEU A 352 -91.55 -152.64 86.85
#